data_AF-C0Z1Y2-F1
#
_entry.id   AF-C0Z1Y2-F1
#
_cell.length_a   1.000
_cell.length_b   1.000
_cell.length_c   1.000
_cell.angle_alpha   90.00
_cell.angle_beta   90.00
_cell.angle_gamma   90.00
#
_symmetry.space_group_name_H-M   'P 1'
#
loop_
_entity.id
_entity.type
_entity.pdbx_description
1 polymer ?
#
loop_
_entity_poly.entity_id
_entity_poly.type
_entity_poly.pdbx_seq_one_letter_code
_entity_poly.pdbx_strand_id
1 'polypeptide(L)'
;MADFLEDSEQNDRNICQTDFLADQFEKFTHDYREKTEPKCCAETDSDHSKCEQAEGKSKRAKKEIVNVTRKLQKALISLEMMPNASDLLIALRDINSQLRDVIVKQNSEFSTSTIPLPEYDTVDMQALLGTEEVAPQKSLLELVKEDQQRVQTNLDRILAEAEILLQEYDHMKNGLKI
;
A
#
# COMPACT_ATOMS: atom_id res chain seq x y z
N MET A 1 -57.32 2.92 24.76
CA MET A 1 -56.21 2.60 25.69
C MET A 1 -55.37 1.39 25.22
N ALA A 2 -55.82 0.60 24.23
CA ALA A 2 -55.02 -0.49 23.67
C ALA A 2 -53.96 0.01 22.66
N ASP A 3 -54.27 1.03 21.85
CA ASP A 3 -53.41 1.49 20.76
C ASP A 3 -52.03 2.02 21.19
N PHE A 4 -51.83 2.40 22.45
CA PHE A 4 -50.53 2.91 22.92
C PHE A 4 -49.54 1.80 23.29
N LEU A 5 -49.99 0.54 23.36
CA LEU A 5 -49.12 -0.62 23.64
C LEU A 5 -48.53 -1.23 22.36
N GLU A 6 -49.22 -1.13 21.22
CA GLU A 6 -48.78 -1.75 19.96
C GLU A 6 -47.57 -1.04 19.32
N ASP A 7 -47.44 0.27 19.50
CA ASP A 7 -46.31 1.05 18.96
C ASP A 7 -44.96 0.74 19.64
N SER A 8 -45.00 0.24 20.90
CA SER A 8 -43.79 -0.11 21.63
C SER A 8 -43.13 -1.38 21.10
N GLU A 9 -43.92 -2.40 20.73
CA GLU A 9 -43.39 -3.65 20.19
C GLU A 9 -42.78 -3.50 18.78
N GLN A 10 -43.32 -2.58 17.96
CA GLN A 10 -42.78 -2.35 16.61
C GLN A 10 -41.40 -1.71 16.63
N ASN A 11 -41.16 -0.76 17.54
CA ASN A 11 -39.85 -0.13 17.68
C ASN A 11 -38.78 -1.14 18.15
N ASP A 12 -39.09 -1.97 19.14
CA ASP A 12 -38.16 -3.01 19.59
C ASP A 12 -37.84 -4.02 18.46
N ARG A 13 -38.85 -4.41 17.66
CA ARG A 13 -38.63 -5.28 16.49
C ARG A 13 -37.74 -4.62 15.43
N ASN A 14 -37.95 -3.34 15.13
CA ASN A 14 -37.15 -2.62 14.14
C ASN A 14 -35.70 -2.41 14.58
N ILE A 15 -35.47 -2.13 15.87
CA ILE A 15 -34.14 -2.03 16.46
C ILE A 15 -33.45 -3.40 16.38
N CYS A 16 -34.10 -4.47 16.83
CA CYS A 16 -33.55 -5.83 16.73
C CYS A 16 -33.26 -6.26 15.29
N GLN A 17 -34.08 -5.86 14.32
CA GLN A 17 -33.86 -6.20 12.91
C GLN A 17 -32.67 -5.43 12.32
N THR A 18 -32.51 -4.16 12.68
CA THR A 18 -31.37 -3.35 12.23
C THR A 18 -30.06 -3.87 12.83
N ASP A 19 -30.05 -4.19 14.11
CA ASP A 19 -28.89 -4.78 14.80
C ASP A 19 -28.54 -6.16 14.20
N PHE A 20 -29.56 -6.98 13.90
CA PHE A 20 -29.36 -8.26 13.23
C PHE A 20 -28.75 -8.09 11.83
N LEU A 21 -29.25 -7.14 11.03
CA LEU A 21 -28.70 -6.88 9.69
C LEU A 21 -27.26 -6.35 9.77
N ALA A 22 -26.95 -5.51 10.76
CA ALA A 22 -25.59 -5.03 11.00
C ALA A 22 -24.64 -6.19 11.37
N ASP A 23 -25.05 -7.07 12.29
CA ASP A 23 -24.29 -8.27 12.68
C ASP A 23 -24.12 -9.26 11.51
N GLN A 24 -25.15 -9.44 10.67
CA GLN A 24 -25.05 -10.25 9.45
C GLN A 24 -24.09 -9.64 8.43
N PHE A 25 -24.11 -8.31 8.25
CA PHE A 25 -23.19 -7.62 7.36
C PHE A 25 -21.75 -7.67 7.89
N GLU A 26 -21.54 -7.52 9.20
CA GLU A 26 -20.23 -7.68 9.84
C GLU A 26 -19.71 -9.11 9.67
N LYS A 27 -20.53 -10.14 9.90
CA LYS A 27 -20.18 -11.53 9.64
C LYS A 27 -19.87 -11.78 8.17
N PHE A 28 -20.68 -11.27 7.25
CA PHE A 28 -20.43 -11.41 5.82
C PHE A 28 -19.11 -10.74 5.41
N THR A 29 -18.85 -9.51 5.87
CA THR A 29 -17.62 -8.78 5.54
C THR A 29 -16.39 -9.41 6.18
N HIS A 30 -16.50 -9.92 7.41
CA HIS A 30 -15.47 -10.71 8.06
C HIS A 30 -15.20 -12.02 7.29
N ASP A 31 -16.24 -12.78 6.97
CA ASP A 31 -16.13 -14.02 6.19
C ASP A 31 -15.58 -13.76 4.79
N TYR A 32 -16.00 -12.68 4.13
CA TYR A 32 -15.50 -12.28 2.83
C TYR A 32 -14.02 -11.88 2.94
N ARG A 33 -13.60 -11.18 3.99
CA ARG A 33 -12.17 -10.91 4.22
C ARG A 33 -11.40 -12.19 4.49
N GLU A 34 -11.86 -13.08 5.35
CA GLU A 34 -11.14 -14.32 5.70
C GLU A 34 -11.11 -15.37 4.57
N LYS A 35 -12.20 -15.49 3.79
CA LYS A 35 -12.34 -16.48 2.71
C LYS A 35 -11.89 -15.93 1.36
N THR A 36 -11.95 -14.62 1.17
CA THR A 36 -11.65 -13.94 -0.11
C THR A 36 -10.46 -13.00 -0.02
N GLU A 37 -9.79 -12.89 1.15
CA GLU A 37 -8.38 -12.51 1.14
C GLU A 37 -7.71 -13.39 0.08
N PRO A 38 -7.10 -12.79 -0.95
CA PRO A 38 -6.38 -13.56 -1.93
C PRO A 38 -5.13 -14.11 -1.24
N LYS A 39 -5.30 -15.19 -0.47
CA LYS A 39 -4.30 -16.23 -0.45
C LYS A 39 -4.11 -16.60 -1.92
N CYS A 40 -2.88 -16.85 -2.34
CA CYS A 40 -2.63 -17.47 -3.65
C CYS A 40 -3.32 -18.85 -3.65
N CYS A 41 -4.63 -18.86 -3.90
CA CYS A 41 -5.56 -19.94 -3.61
C CYS A 41 -6.54 -20.07 -4.78
N ALA A 42 -6.05 -20.70 -5.84
CA ALA A 42 -6.77 -21.80 -6.45
C ALA A 42 -5.70 -22.72 -7.03
N GLU A 43 -5.63 -23.97 -6.55
CA GLU A 43 -4.69 -25.00 -7.03
C GLU A 43 -4.88 -25.35 -8.53
N THR A 44 -5.74 -24.63 -9.25
CA THR A 44 -6.17 -24.93 -10.60
C THR A 44 -5.71 -23.93 -11.66
N ASP A 45 -5.08 -22.80 -11.32
CA ASP A 45 -4.61 -21.84 -12.33
C ASP A 45 -3.11 -22.00 -12.64
N SER A 46 -2.82 -22.45 -13.86
CA SER A 46 -1.48 -22.86 -14.33
C SER A 46 -0.44 -21.72 -14.44
N ASP A 47 -0.79 -20.49 -14.03
CA ASP A 47 0.03 -19.28 -14.16
C ASP A 47 0.50 -18.71 -12.79
N HIS A 48 0.69 -19.58 -11.80
CA HIS A 48 1.18 -19.24 -10.45
C HIS A 48 2.51 -18.48 -10.41
N SER A 49 3.35 -18.60 -11.45
CA SER A 49 4.66 -17.97 -11.50
C SER A 49 4.61 -16.44 -11.35
N LYS A 50 3.56 -15.78 -11.85
CA LYS A 50 3.42 -14.31 -11.79
C LYS A 50 3.07 -13.83 -10.39
N CYS A 51 2.19 -14.56 -9.68
CA CYS A 51 1.78 -14.22 -8.31
C CYS A 51 2.90 -14.41 -7.30
N GLU A 52 3.59 -15.57 -7.34
CA GLU A 52 4.76 -15.82 -6.49
C GLU A 52 5.88 -14.82 -6.75
N GLN A 53 6.09 -14.43 -8.01
CA GLN A 53 7.04 -13.36 -8.35
C GLN A 53 6.62 -12.01 -7.78
N ALA A 54 5.33 -11.65 -7.83
CA ALA A 54 4.84 -10.39 -7.28
C ALA A 54 4.98 -10.36 -5.74
N GLU A 55 4.61 -11.43 -5.05
CA GLU A 55 4.82 -11.56 -3.61
C GLU A 55 6.32 -11.55 -3.25
N GLY A 56 7.14 -12.29 -3.99
CA GLY A 56 8.58 -12.35 -3.81
C GLY A 56 9.23 -10.98 -3.99
N LYS A 57 8.80 -10.21 -5.00
CA LYS A 57 9.23 -8.82 -5.23
C LYS A 57 8.81 -7.91 -4.08
N SER A 58 7.56 -8.00 -3.61
CA SER A 58 7.07 -7.21 -2.47
C SER A 58 7.84 -7.51 -1.17
N LYS A 59 8.08 -8.79 -0.86
CA LYS A 59 8.88 -9.22 0.31
C LYS A 59 10.34 -8.73 0.20
N ARG A 60 10.93 -8.78 -1.01
CA ARG A 60 12.28 -8.28 -1.26
C ARG A 60 12.36 -6.76 -1.07
N ALA A 61 11.41 -6.00 -1.63
CA ALA A 61 11.34 -4.56 -1.47
C ALA A 61 11.21 -4.15 0.01
N LYS A 62 10.31 -4.79 0.77
CA LYS A 62 10.17 -4.53 2.23
C LYS A 62 11.48 -4.80 2.98
N LYS A 63 12.17 -5.90 2.66
CA LYS A 63 13.47 -6.24 3.28
C LYS A 63 14.54 -5.20 2.95
N GLU A 64 14.58 -4.72 1.73
CA GLU A 64 15.51 -3.69 1.27
C GLU A 64 15.29 -2.36 2.01
N ILE A 65 14.05 -1.89 2.07
CA ILE A 65 13.66 -0.68 2.84
C ILE A 65 14.11 -0.80 4.30
N VAL A 66 13.84 -1.93 4.96
CA VAL A 66 14.22 -2.15 6.36
C VAL A 66 15.74 -2.15 6.53
N ASN A 67 16.47 -2.77 5.61
CA ASN A 67 17.93 -2.83 5.67
C ASN A 67 18.57 -1.45 5.47
N VAL A 68 18.13 -0.70 4.46
CA VAL A 68 18.61 0.66 4.18
C VAL A 68 18.28 1.58 5.35
N THR A 69 17.04 1.55 5.85
CA THR A 69 16.61 2.35 7.02
C THR A 69 17.50 2.07 8.24
N ARG A 70 17.79 0.80 8.53
CA ARG A 70 18.66 0.41 9.65
C ARG A 70 20.10 0.91 9.46
N LYS A 71 20.63 0.81 8.24
CA LYS A 71 21.98 1.33 7.93
C LYS A 71 22.03 2.85 8.07
N LEU A 72 21.04 3.56 7.53
CA LEU A 72 20.90 5.02 7.64
C LEU A 72 20.87 5.47 9.10
N GLN A 73 20.05 4.83 9.94
CA GLN A 73 19.98 5.16 11.37
C GLN A 73 21.33 4.98 12.08
N LYS A 74 22.04 3.88 11.80
CA LYS A 74 23.38 3.65 12.37
C LYS A 74 24.41 4.68 11.88
N ALA A 75 24.34 5.06 10.60
CA ALA A 75 25.21 6.07 10.02
C ALA A 75 24.96 7.45 10.66
N LEU A 76 23.70 7.87 10.79
CA LEU A 76 23.31 9.12 11.43
C LEU A 76 23.87 9.24 12.85
N ILE A 77 23.65 8.22 13.70
CA ILE A 77 24.17 8.22 15.08
C ILE A 77 25.71 8.30 15.08
N SER A 78 26.38 7.60 14.16
CA SER A 78 27.85 7.61 14.09
C SER A 78 28.40 8.96 13.62
N LEU A 79 27.72 9.63 12.69
CA LEU A 79 28.13 10.92 12.14
C LEU A 79 27.84 12.09 13.10
N GLU A 80 26.81 12.01 13.93
CA GLU A 80 26.55 12.99 14.98
C GLU A 80 27.73 13.13 15.97
N MET A 81 28.51 12.06 16.12
CA MET A 81 29.71 12.04 16.95
C MET A 81 30.97 12.54 16.22
N MET A 82 30.91 12.85 14.93
CA MET A 82 32.05 13.28 14.11
C MET A 82 31.99 14.80 13.82
N PRO A 83 33.03 15.58 14.18
CA PRO A 83 33.02 17.03 14.03
C PRO A 83 33.06 17.53 12.57
N ASN A 84 33.52 16.70 11.62
CA ASN A 84 33.78 17.11 10.23
C ASN A 84 32.75 16.54 9.21
N ALA A 85 31.61 16.03 9.69
CA ALA A 85 30.64 15.31 8.86
C ALA A 85 29.34 16.08 8.59
N SER A 86 29.32 17.41 8.75
CA SER A 86 28.10 18.22 8.71
C SER A 86 27.27 17.99 7.45
N ASP A 87 27.93 18.01 6.29
CA ASP A 87 27.23 18.01 5.00
C ASP A 87 26.62 16.65 4.70
N LEU A 88 27.38 15.57 4.94
CA LEU A 88 26.89 14.21 4.82
C LEU A 88 25.79 13.90 5.85
N LEU A 89 25.89 14.43 7.06
CA LEU A 89 24.86 14.29 8.08
C LEU A 89 23.55 14.98 7.64
N ILE A 90 23.63 16.17 7.05
CA ILE A 90 22.46 16.88 6.50
C ILE A 90 21.83 16.07 5.36
N ALA A 91 22.65 15.60 4.41
CA ALA A 91 22.16 14.81 3.27
C ALA A 91 21.49 13.49 3.72
N LEU A 92 22.09 12.76 4.67
CA LEU A 92 21.52 11.53 5.21
C LEU A 92 20.22 11.78 6.01
N ARG A 93 20.09 12.93 6.68
CA ARG A 93 18.85 13.31 7.35
C ARG A 93 17.74 13.59 6.35
N ASP A 94 18.06 14.33 5.28
CA ASP A 94 17.12 14.65 4.21
C ASP A 94 16.61 13.38 3.51
N ILE A 95 17.51 12.47 3.11
CA ILE A 95 17.14 11.17 2.54
C ILE A 95 16.30 10.34 3.52
N ASN A 96 16.62 10.35 4.82
CA ASN A 96 15.83 9.63 5.81
C ASN A 96 14.40 10.18 5.93
N SER A 97 14.21 11.51 5.88
CA SER A 97 12.86 12.10 5.82
C SER A 97 12.13 11.73 4.53
N GLN A 98 12.78 11.84 3.36
CA GLN A 98 12.18 11.48 2.09
C GLN A 98 11.76 10.00 2.05
N LEU A 99 12.60 9.10 2.59
CA LEU A 99 12.31 7.67 2.67
C LEU A 99 11.08 7.40 3.54
N ARG A 100 10.94 8.08 4.69
CA ARG A 100 9.75 7.96 5.56
C ARG A 100 8.49 8.41 4.85
N ASP A 101 8.54 9.55 4.15
CA ASP A 101 7.38 10.07 3.42
C ASP A 101 6.90 9.12 2.33
N VAL A 102 7.84 8.50 1.59
CA VAL A 102 7.49 7.53 0.55
C VAL A 102 6.96 6.23 1.14
N ILE A 103 7.49 5.75 2.28
CA ILE A 103 6.95 4.58 2.98
C ILE A 103 5.50 4.82 3.42
N VAL A 104 5.17 6.01 3.93
CA VAL A 104 3.79 6.37 4.30
C VAL A 104 2.87 6.33 3.08
N LYS A 105 3.31 6.87 1.93
CA LYS A 105 2.54 6.81 0.67
C LYS A 105 2.34 5.39 0.16
N GLN A 106 3.36 4.53 0.27
CA GLN A 106 3.30 3.14 -0.16
C GLN A 106 2.33 2.31 0.70
N ASN A 107 2.21 2.62 1.99
CA ASN A 107 1.26 1.99 2.91
C ASN A 107 -0.15 2.59 2.85
N SER A 108 -0.45 3.43 1.85
CA SER A 108 -1.81 3.97 1.69
C SER A 108 -2.83 2.85 1.47
N GLU A 109 -4.03 3.04 2.01
CA GLU A 109 -5.10 2.03 2.06
C GLU A 109 -5.57 1.57 0.67
N PHE A 110 -5.40 2.42 -0.34
CA PHE A 110 -5.85 2.17 -1.69
C PHE A 110 -4.72 1.59 -2.53
N SER A 111 -4.63 0.25 -2.56
CA SER A 111 -3.80 -0.44 -3.56
C SER A 111 -4.62 -1.18 -4.60
N THR A 112 -4.28 -0.97 -5.88
CA THR A 112 -4.91 -1.67 -7.02
C THR A 112 -4.69 -3.19 -6.99
N SER A 113 -3.72 -3.65 -6.20
CA SER A 113 -3.42 -5.08 -6.02
C SER A 113 -4.30 -5.77 -4.98
N THR A 114 -5.01 -5.03 -4.13
CA THR A 114 -5.75 -5.61 -2.99
C THR A 114 -7.09 -6.19 -3.43
N ILE A 115 -7.62 -5.73 -4.58
CA ILE A 115 -8.91 -6.15 -5.11
C ILE A 115 -8.67 -6.57 -6.57
N PRO A 116 -8.88 -7.85 -6.94
CA PRO A 116 -8.91 -8.24 -8.34
C PRO A 116 -10.11 -7.58 -9.01
N LEU A 117 -9.86 -6.53 -9.78
CA LEU A 117 -10.88 -5.86 -10.57
C LEU A 117 -10.91 -6.45 -11.99
N PRO A 118 -12.09 -6.64 -12.59
CA PRO A 118 -12.22 -7.01 -14.00
C PRO A 118 -11.49 -6.02 -14.91
N GLU A 119 -11.06 -6.49 -16.08
CA GLU A 119 -10.54 -5.58 -17.11
C GLU A 119 -11.63 -4.59 -17.52
N TYR A 120 -11.26 -3.31 -17.57
CA TYR A 120 -12.17 -2.26 -18.01
C TYR A 120 -12.22 -2.28 -19.54
N ASP A 121 -13.34 -2.73 -20.10
CA ASP A 121 -13.61 -2.63 -21.54
C ASP A 121 -14.48 -1.41 -21.84
N THR A 122 -13.91 -0.44 -22.55
CA THR A 122 -14.63 0.76 -22.98
C THR A 122 -15.82 0.45 -23.88
N VAL A 123 -15.75 -0.61 -24.70
CA VAL A 123 -16.82 -1.01 -25.62
C VAL A 123 -18.00 -1.58 -24.84
N ASP A 124 -17.74 -2.53 -23.93
CA ASP A 124 -18.78 -3.08 -23.05
C ASP A 124 -19.41 -2.01 -22.16
N MET A 125 -18.60 -1.11 -21.60
CA MET A 125 -19.11 -0.01 -20.78
C MET A 125 -19.96 0.97 -21.60
N GLN A 126 -19.53 1.32 -22.83
CA GLN A 126 -20.32 2.18 -23.72
C GLN A 126 -21.62 1.52 -24.16
N ALA A 127 -21.63 0.20 -24.34
CA ALA A 127 -22.84 -0.55 -24.64
C ALA A 127 -23.82 -0.59 -23.44
N LEU A 128 -23.30 -0.68 -22.21
CA LEU A 128 -24.12 -0.73 -20.98
C LEU A 128 -24.64 0.64 -20.53
N LEU A 129 -23.79 1.67 -20.56
CA LEU A 129 -24.09 2.99 -19.98
C LEU A 129 -24.39 4.06 -21.05
N GLY A 130 -24.03 3.82 -22.30
CA GLY A 130 -24.10 4.80 -23.39
C GLY A 130 -22.80 5.58 -23.56
N THR A 131 -22.59 6.13 -24.76
CA THR A 131 -21.35 6.83 -25.14
C THR A 131 -21.13 8.16 -24.39
N GLU A 132 -22.19 8.77 -23.85
CA GLU A 132 -22.09 10.04 -23.13
C GLU A 132 -21.64 9.87 -21.67
N GLU A 133 -21.94 8.72 -21.05
CA GLU A 133 -21.62 8.43 -19.65
C GLU A 133 -20.22 7.83 -19.47
N VAL A 134 -19.66 7.25 -20.53
CA VAL A 134 -18.34 6.61 -20.49
C VAL A 134 -17.27 7.59 -20.95
N ALA A 135 -16.55 8.17 -19.99
CA ALA A 135 -15.45 9.08 -20.29
C ALA A 135 -14.41 8.42 -21.21
N PRO A 136 -13.94 9.09 -22.28
CA PRO A 136 -12.87 8.59 -23.15
C PRO A 136 -11.48 8.64 -22.49
N GLN A 137 -11.41 9.09 -21.23
CA GLN A 137 -10.16 9.30 -20.49
C GLN A 137 -9.80 8.08 -19.66
N LYS A 138 -8.52 8.02 -19.26
CA LYS A 138 -7.96 6.98 -18.39
C LYS A 138 -8.92 6.67 -17.23
N SER A 139 -9.17 5.39 -17.00
CA SER A 139 -10.00 4.99 -15.87
C SER A 139 -9.37 5.46 -14.55
N LEU A 140 -10.19 5.69 -13.51
CA LEU A 140 -9.65 6.01 -12.17
C LEU A 140 -8.64 4.95 -11.71
N LEU A 141 -8.86 3.69 -12.10
CA LEU A 141 -7.93 2.59 -11.84
C LEU A 141 -6.57 2.78 -12.52
N GLU A 142 -6.54 3.22 -13.78
CA GLU A 142 -5.30 3.57 -14.48
C GLU A 142 -4.57 4.71 -13.80
N LEU A 143 -5.28 5.75 -13.35
CA LEU A 143 -4.68 6.86 -12.61
C LEU A 143 -4.04 6.39 -11.29
N VAL A 144 -4.72 5.49 -10.56
CA VAL A 144 -4.15 4.90 -9.34
C VAL A 144 -2.95 4.01 -9.68
N LYS A 145 -2.99 3.20 -10.75
CA LYS A 145 -1.83 2.40 -11.19
C LYS A 145 -0.63 3.28 -11.53
N GLU A 146 -0.85 4.40 -12.23
CA GLU A 146 0.21 5.35 -12.57
C GLU A 146 0.80 6.01 -11.32
N ASP A 147 -0.04 6.40 -10.36
CA ASP A 147 0.42 6.95 -9.09
C ASP A 147 1.25 5.92 -8.30
N GLN A 148 0.80 4.67 -8.23
CA GLN A 148 1.56 3.59 -7.59
C GLN A 148 2.92 3.35 -8.25
N GLN A 149 2.98 3.36 -9.59
CA GLN A 149 4.24 3.22 -10.31
C GLN A 149 5.17 4.41 -10.06
N ARG A 150 4.63 5.64 -9.94
CA ARG A 150 5.42 6.82 -9.57
C ARG A 150 5.96 6.72 -8.16
N VAL A 151 5.14 6.28 -7.19
CA VAL A 151 5.56 6.05 -5.81
C VAL A 151 6.69 5.01 -5.76
N GLN A 152 6.55 3.89 -6.50
CA GLN A 152 7.58 2.86 -6.57
C GLN A 152 8.89 3.37 -7.21
N THR A 153 8.80 4.10 -8.32
CA THR A 153 9.98 4.70 -8.97
C THR A 153 10.70 5.69 -8.05
N ASN A 154 9.93 6.50 -7.30
CA ASN A 154 10.49 7.41 -6.31
C ASN A 154 11.18 6.67 -5.16
N LEU A 155 10.60 5.56 -4.70
CA LEU A 155 11.22 4.70 -3.69
C LEU A 155 12.56 4.15 -4.17
N ASP A 156 12.60 3.58 -5.38
CA ASP A 156 13.82 2.99 -5.95
C ASP A 156 14.92 4.05 -6.11
N ARG A 157 14.57 5.27 -6.53
CA ARG A 157 15.50 6.42 -6.58
C ARG A 157 16.08 6.75 -5.21
N ILE A 158 15.23 6.88 -4.18
CA ILE A 158 15.67 7.24 -2.83
C ILE A 158 16.54 6.13 -2.23
N LEU A 159 16.22 4.85 -2.48
CA LEU A 159 17.05 3.73 -2.02
C LEU A 159 18.44 3.77 -2.67
N ALA A 160 18.52 4.03 -3.98
CA ALA A 160 19.80 4.17 -4.67
C ALA A 160 20.63 5.36 -4.14
N GLU A 161 20.00 6.53 -3.95
CA GLU A 161 20.66 7.71 -3.37
C GLU A 161 21.13 7.44 -1.93
N ALA A 162 20.33 6.75 -1.12
CA ALA A 162 20.69 6.33 0.23
C ALA A 162 21.91 5.41 0.24
N GLU A 163 21.99 4.47 -0.70
CA GLU A 163 23.15 3.56 -0.82
C GLU A 163 24.42 4.32 -1.18
N ILE A 164 24.35 5.31 -2.08
CA ILE A 164 25.50 6.15 -2.44
C ILE A 164 26.00 6.91 -1.20
N LEU A 165 25.12 7.58 -0.46
CA LEU A 165 25.51 8.30 0.76
C LEU A 165 26.04 7.35 1.85
N LEU A 166 25.53 6.13 1.93
CA LEU A 166 26.05 5.13 2.86
C LEU A 166 27.46 4.64 2.48
N GLN A 167 27.78 4.56 1.18
CA GLN A 167 29.13 4.28 0.72
C GLN A 167 30.09 5.44 1.08
N GLU A 168 29.66 6.69 0.89
CA GLU A 168 30.43 7.86 1.31
C GLU A 168 30.69 7.86 2.82
N TYR A 169 29.68 7.51 3.63
CA TYR A 169 29.83 7.31 5.06
C TYR A 169 30.86 6.22 5.39
N ASP A 170 30.80 5.07 4.71
CA ASP A 170 31.76 3.98 4.91
C ASP A 170 33.18 4.41 4.54
N HIS A 171 33.35 5.24 3.50
CA HIS A 171 34.63 5.84 3.12
C HIS A 171 35.16 6.81 4.18
N MET A 172 34.30 7.65 4.76
CA MET A 172 34.74 8.55 5.85
C MET A 172 35.11 7.77 7.11
N LYS A 173 34.37 6.71 7.44
CA LYS A 173 34.56 5.95 8.68
C LYS A 173 35.75 5.00 8.62
N ASN A 174 35.94 4.30 7.51
CA ASN A 174 36.96 3.25 7.37
C ASN A 174 38.13 3.65 6.46
N GLY A 175 38.09 4.85 5.85
CA GLY A 175 38.95 5.20 4.73
C GLY A 175 38.47 4.55 3.43
N LEU A 176 39.06 4.96 2.30
CA LEU A 176 38.87 4.29 1.02
C LEU A 176 39.46 2.87 1.11
N LYS A 177 38.59 1.85 1.11
CA LYS A 177 39.02 0.48 0.84
C LYS A 177 39.15 0.35 -0.68
N ILE A 178 40.38 0.45 -1.18
CA ILE A 178 40.74 0.13 -2.58
C ILE A 178 40.52 -1.37 -2.81
#